data_AF-A0AAN6E9Z3-F1
#
_entry.id   AF-A0AAN6E9Z3-F1
#
_cell.length_a   1.000
_cell.length_b   1.000
_cell.length_c   1.000
_cell.angle_alpha   90.00
_cell.angle_beta   90.00
_cell.angle_gamma   90.00
#
_symmetry.space_group_name_H-M   'P 1'
#
loop_
_entity.id
_entity.type
_entity.pdbx_description
1 polymer ?
#
loop_
_entity_poly.entity_id
_entity_poly.type
_entity_poly.pdbx_seq_one_letter_code
_entity_poly.pdbx_strand_id
1 'polypeptide(L)' 'YKFPGRQKIIVSKKWGFTKLTRQEYVEARANGLVKPDGCYVKYLNTNGPLANHLKELAA' A
#
# COMPACT_ATOMS: atom_id res chain seq x y z
N TYR A 1 -16.07 -13.51 22.44
CA TYR A 1 -17.34 -13.10 21.82
C TYR A 1 -17.83 -11.83 22.49
N LYS A 2 -17.79 -10.69 21.79
CA LYS A 2 -18.05 -9.37 22.38
C LYS A 2 -19.13 -8.57 21.65
N PHE A 3 -19.54 -9.02 20.48
CA PHE A 3 -20.48 -8.31 19.62
C PHE A 3 -21.72 -9.17 19.36
N PRO A 4 -22.92 -8.56 19.32
CA PRO A 4 -24.15 -9.25 18.96
C PRO A 4 -24.24 -9.53 17.46
N GLY A 5 -25.13 -10.45 17.07
CA GLY A 5 -25.38 -10.80 15.67
C GLY A 5 -24.34 -11.74 15.04
N ARG A 6 -24.42 -11.91 13.71
CA ARG A 6 -23.56 -12.83 12.94
C ARG A 6 -22.40 -12.09 12.29
N GLN A 7 -21.17 -12.46 12.66
CA GLN A 7 -19.95 -11.99 12.02
C GLN A 7 -19.23 -13.12 11.29
N LYS A 8 -18.54 -12.79 10.21
CA LYS A 8 -17.74 -13.74 9.42
C LYS A 8 -16.27 -13.33 9.49
N ILE A 9 -15.40 -14.30 9.72
CA ILE A 9 -13.96 -14.13 9.59
C ILE A 9 -13.62 -14.40 8.13
N ILE A 10 -13.00 -13.43 7.46
CA ILE A 10 -12.65 -13.51 6.04
C ILE A 10 -11.14 -13.35 5.91
N VAL A 11 -10.50 -14.25 5.16
CA VAL A 11 -9.09 -14.10 4.80
C VAL A 11 -9.00 -13.07 3.67
N SER A 12 -8.41 -11.91 3.96
CA SER A 12 -8.19 -10.88 2.96
C SER A 12 -7.23 -11.35 1.86
N LYS A 13 -7.49 -10.90 0.63
CA LYS A 13 -6.57 -11.07 -0.53
C LYS A 13 -5.55 -9.93 -0.64
N LYS A 14 -5.73 -8.87 0.15
CA LYS A 14 -4.89 -7.66 0.15
C LYS A 14 -3.64 -7.86 1.01
N TRP A 15 -2.61 -7.05 0.76
CA TRP A 15 -1.38 -7.05 1.55
C TRP A 15 -1.56 -6.21 2.82
N GLY A 16 -1.75 -6.87 3.97
CA GLY A 16 -2.02 -6.19 5.24
C GLY A 16 -3.26 -5.28 5.14
N PHE A 17 -3.10 -4.01 5.54
CA PHE A 17 -4.13 -2.97 5.43
C PHE A 17 -3.94 -2.05 4.20
N THR A 18 -3.16 -2.49 3.21
CA THR A 18 -3.01 -1.75 1.94
C THR A 18 -4.18 -2.03 0.99
N LYS A 19 -4.32 -1.18 -0.04
CA LYS A 19 -5.31 -1.37 -1.10
C LYS A 19 -4.88 -2.39 -2.15
N LEU A 20 -3.61 -2.81 -2.15
CA LEU A 20 -3.02 -3.70 -3.16
C LEU A 20 -3.25 -5.17 -2.82
N THR A 21 -3.46 -6.01 -3.83
CA THR A 21 -3.40 -7.46 -3.65
C THR A 21 -1.97 -7.89 -3.32
N ARG A 22 -1.80 -9.12 -2.83
CA ARG A 22 -0.46 -9.63 -2.50
C ARG A 22 0.51 -9.60 -3.69
N GLN A 23 0.02 -9.92 -4.89
CA GLN A 23 0.81 -9.91 -6.12
C GLN A 23 1.17 -8.48 -6.54
N GLU A 24 0.15 -7.61 -6.63
CA GLU A 24 0.33 -6.18 -6.96
C GLU A 24 1.32 -5.49 -6.00
N TYR A 25 1.27 -5.81 -4.71
CA TYR A 25 2.18 -5.20 -3.73
C TYR A 25 3.64 -5.59 -3.98
N VAL A 26 3.91 -6.85 -4.33
CA VAL A 26 5.26 -7.32 -4.63
C VAL A 26 5.81 -6.64 -5.88
N GLU A 27 5.00 -6.56 -6.94
CA GLU A 27 5.37 -5.88 -8.18
C GLU A 27 5.57 -4.37 -7.96
N ALA A 28 4.66 -3.71 -7.26
CA ALA A 28 4.74 -2.27 -7.01
C ALA A 28 5.92 -1.92 -6.10
N ARG A 29 6.29 -2.80 -5.16
CA ARG A 29 7.51 -2.66 -4.36
C ARG A 29 8.78 -2.87 -5.20
N ALA A 30 8.80 -3.85 -6.10
CA ALA A 30 9.94 -4.06 -7.00
C ALA A 30 10.14 -2.89 -7.97
N ASN A 31 9.05 -2.29 -8.44
CA ASN A 31 9.06 -1.12 -9.33
C ASN A 31 9.30 0.22 -8.61
N GLY A 32 9.48 0.22 -7.28
CA GLY A 32 9.70 1.45 -6.51
C GLY A 32 8.48 2.39 -6.43
N LEU A 33 7.27 1.92 -6.76
CA LEU A 33 6.03 2.70 -6.70
C LEU A 33 5.49 2.88 -5.28
N VAL A 34 6.11 2.19 -4.32
CA VAL A 34 5.61 1.97 -2.98
C VAL A 34 6.75 2.18 -1.98
N LYS A 35 6.67 3.27 -1.20
CA LYS A 35 7.70 3.64 -0.23
C LYS A 35 7.23 3.38 1.20
N PRO A 36 8.04 2.76 2.07
CA PRO A 36 7.68 2.56 3.47
C PRO A 36 7.55 3.90 4.20
N ASP A 37 6.49 4.05 5.01
CA ASP A 37 6.21 5.24 5.82
C ASP A 37 5.85 4.83 7.24
N GLY A 38 6.86 4.38 7.98
CA GLY A 38 6.70 3.85 9.34
C GLY A 38 5.83 2.59 9.36
N CYS A 39 4.59 2.72 9.84
CA CYS A 39 3.63 1.62 9.95
C CYS A 39 2.83 1.39 8.65
N TYR A 40 2.78 2.40 7.76
CA TYR A 40 2.07 2.31 6.49
C TYR A 40 3.01 2.58 5.33
N VAL A 41 2.44 2.97 4.20
CA VAL A 41 3.08 3.01 2.90
C VAL A 41 2.60 4.23 2.14
N LYS A 42 3.54 4.95 1.52
CA LYS A 42 3.30 6.04 0.59
C LYS A 42 3.34 5.51 -0.85
N TYR A 43 2.35 5.90 -1.64
CA TYR A 43 2.29 5.59 -3.06
C TYR A 43 2.93 6.71 -3.85
N LEU A 44 3.78 6.36 -4.81
CA LEU A 44 4.35 7.32 -5.73
C LEU A 44 3.28 7.74 -6.74
N ASN A 45 2.92 9.03 -6.73
CA ASN A 45 1.92 9.57 -7.65
C ASN A 45 2.55 9.91 -9.01
N THR A 46 1.78 9.74 -10.08
CA THR A 46 2.16 10.17 -11.45
C THR A 46 1.88 11.66 -11.71
N ASN A 47 1.29 12.36 -10.74
CA ASN A 47 0.87 13.76 -10.87
C ASN A 47 1.60 14.64 -9.86
N GLY A 48 1.90 15.88 -10.27
CA GLY A 48 2.54 16.90 -9.43
C GLY A 48 3.81 17.46 -10.07
N PRO A 49 4.51 18.37 -9.37
CA PRO A 49 5.76 18.92 -9.87
C PRO A 49 6.82 17.84 -10.06
N LEU A 50 7.39 17.75 -11.26
CA LEU A 50 8.40 16.74 -11.62
C LEU A 50 9.60 16.76 -10.65
N ALA A 51 10.01 17.95 -10.20
CA ALA A 51 11.11 18.11 -9.24
C ALA A 51 10.87 17.37 -7.91
N ASN A 52 9.62 17.32 -7.44
CA ASN A 52 9.28 16.60 -6.21
C ASN A 52 9.27 15.09 -6.44
N HIS A 53 8.72 14.64 -7.58
CA HIS A 53 8.71 13.24 -7.95
C HIS A 53 10.12 12.64 -8.07
N LEU A 54 11.05 13.38 -8.69
CA LEU A 54 12.46 12.97 -8.78
C LEU A 54 13.15 12.88 -7.42
N LYS A 55 12.82 13.78 -6.48
CA LYS A 55 13.33 13.70 -5.10
C LYS A 55 12.80 12.47 -4.36
N GLU A 56 11.53 12.14 -4.56
CA GLU A 56 10.90 10.97 -3.93
C GLU A 56 11.45 9.65 -4.48
N LEU A 57 11.76 9.59 -5.78
CA LEU A 57 12.42 8.45 -6.44
C LEU A 57 13.87 8.26 -6.02
N ALA A 58 14.61 9.34 -5.79
CA ALA A 58 16.02 9.30 -5.42
C ALA A 58 16.27 8.91 -3.95
N ALA A 59 15.24 8.95 -3.11
CA ALA A 59 15.31 8.73 -1.66
C ALA A 59 14.72 7.38 -1.25
#